data_AF-A0A7X7K5G9-F1
#
_entry.id   AF-A0A7X7K5G9-F1
#
_cell.length_a   1.000
_cell.length_b   1.000
_cell.length_c   1.000
_cell.angle_alpha   90.00
_cell.angle_beta   90.00
_cell.angle_gamma   90.00
#
_symmetry.space_group_name_H-M   'P 1'
#
loop_
_entity.id
_entity.type
_entity.pdbx_description
1 polymer ?
#
loop_
_entity_poly.entity_id
_entity_poly.type
_entity_poly.pdbx_seq_one_letter_code
_entity_poly.pdbx_strand_id
1 'polypeptide(L)'
;METHVLDDFRFEIDLARLQKKLRVRESMFSDLEAMAAEAQAVARPRALYGLGYIDAKTDDTIEVEGIVFHSRVLRVNLDQTHRVFPYVATCGQELETWSKSAGDLLQTFWADGIKEMAVYTAAQAMTRYLRDTYGLGRTAAMAPGSLADWP
;
A
#
# COMPACT_ATOMS: atom_id res chain seq x y z
N MET A 1 -12.97 -11.03 -12.83
CA MET A 1 -12.51 -9.70 -12.37
C MET A 1 -11.57 -9.03 -13.37
N GLU A 2 -12.00 -7.88 -13.90
CA GLU A 2 -11.15 -6.93 -14.64
C GLU A 2 -10.13 -6.28 -13.69
N THR A 3 -8.91 -6.03 -14.17
CA THR A 3 -7.81 -5.46 -13.38
C THR A 3 -7.24 -4.20 -14.02
N HIS A 4 -6.85 -3.25 -13.18
CA HIS A 4 -6.33 -1.95 -13.59
C HIS A 4 -5.01 -1.67 -12.87
N VAL A 5 -4.00 -1.26 -13.64
CA VAL A 5 -2.68 -0.85 -13.13
C VAL A 5 -2.65 0.68 -13.04
N LEU A 6 -2.13 1.17 -11.93
CA LEU A 6 -1.83 2.58 -11.70
C LEU A 6 -0.32 2.70 -11.41
N ASP A 7 0.41 3.36 -12.29
CA ASP A 7 1.87 3.42 -12.27
C ASP A 7 2.47 4.83 -12.42
N ASP A 8 1.63 5.85 -12.65
CA ASP A 8 2.04 7.26 -12.75
C ASP A 8 1.85 8.01 -11.43
N PHE A 9 2.38 7.44 -10.34
CA PHE A 9 2.33 8.11 -9.04
C PHE A 9 3.57 8.97 -8.82
N ARG A 10 3.35 10.27 -8.65
CA ARG A 10 4.41 11.16 -8.16
C ARG A 10 4.78 10.76 -6.72
N PHE A 11 6.03 10.39 -6.52
CA PHE A 11 6.60 10.13 -5.20
C PHE A 11 7.52 11.26 -4.79
N GLU A 12 7.15 11.94 -3.71
CA GLU A 12 7.97 12.97 -3.09
C GLU A 12 8.18 12.63 -1.63
N ILE A 13 9.44 12.62 -1.22
CA ILE A 13 9.85 12.32 0.14
C ILE A 13 9.77 13.62 0.95
N ASP A 14 8.86 13.64 1.91
CA ASP A 14 8.88 14.62 2.99
C ASP A 14 10.01 14.26 3.96
N LEU A 15 11.17 14.92 3.79
CA LEU A 15 12.37 14.69 4.59
C LEU A 15 12.15 14.93 6.08
N ALA A 16 11.37 15.94 6.46
CA ALA A 16 11.09 16.25 7.86
C ALA A 16 10.25 15.13 8.51
N ARG A 17 9.24 14.63 7.78
CA ARG A 17 8.46 13.48 8.22
C ARG A 17 9.31 12.20 8.28
N LEU A 18 10.17 11.99 7.30
CA LEU A 18 11.06 10.82 7.24
C LEU A 18 12.04 10.83 8.43
N GLN A 19 12.72 11.95 8.66
CA GLN A 19 13.64 12.14 9.80
C GLN A 19 12.93 11.86 11.12
N LYS A 20 11.74 12.43 11.33
CA LYS A 20 10.94 12.22 12.54
C LYS A 20 10.53 10.75 12.72
N LYS A 21 10.06 10.11 11.64
CA LYS A 21 9.63 8.70 11.66
C LYS A 21 10.79 7.77 12.04
N LEU A 22 11.95 8.00 11.43
CA LEU A 22 13.15 7.18 11.63
C LEU A 22 13.96 7.60 12.86
N ARG A 23 13.53 8.66 13.56
CA ARG A 23 14.18 9.24 14.75
C ARG A 23 15.66 9.54 14.49
N VAL A 24 15.96 10.05 13.29
CA VAL A 24 17.32 10.39 12.87
C VAL A 24 17.79 11.64 13.59
N ARG A 25 18.98 11.56 14.18
CA ARG A 25 19.62 12.68 14.88
C ARG A 25 20.10 13.70 13.85
N GLU A 26 20.19 14.96 14.27
CA GLU A 26 20.68 16.05 13.42
C GLU A 26 22.05 15.76 12.80
N SER A 27 22.95 15.11 13.56
CA SER A 27 24.29 14.73 13.10
C SER A 27 24.31 13.74 11.94
N MET A 28 23.19 13.08 11.63
CA MET A 28 23.05 12.07 10.57
C MET A 28 22.03 12.52 9.50
N PHE A 29 21.52 13.75 9.59
CA PHE A 29 20.47 14.23 8.71
C PHE A 29 20.96 14.36 7.26
N SER A 30 22.20 14.81 7.04
CA SER A 30 22.80 14.89 5.70
C SER A 30 22.86 13.54 5.00
N ASP A 31 23.14 12.47 5.74
CA ASP A 31 23.26 11.11 5.18
C ASP A 31 21.88 10.58 4.80
N LEU A 32 20.87 10.84 5.64
CA LEU A 32 19.47 10.52 5.33
C LEU A 32 18.98 11.30 4.10
N GLU A 33 19.31 12.59 4.01
CA GLU A 33 18.94 13.45 2.88
C GLU A 33 19.54 12.94 1.57
N ALA A 34 20.83 12.55 1.57
CA ALA A 34 21.48 11.96 0.41
C ALA A 34 20.79 10.67 -0.04
N MET A 35 20.52 9.75 0.89
CA MET A 35 19.81 8.50 0.58
C MET A 35 18.40 8.75 0.06
N ALA A 36 17.67 9.70 0.64
CA ALA A 36 16.33 10.06 0.18
C ALA A 36 16.36 10.65 -1.24
N ALA A 37 17.34 11.49 -1.57
CA ALA A 37 17.49 12.03 -2.91
C ALA A 37 17.74 10.93 -3.96
N GLU A 38 18.63 9.99 -3.66
CA GLU A 38 18.89 8.83 -4.53
C GLU A 38 17.64 7.97 -4.72
N ALA A 39 16.96 7.63 -3.64
CA ALA A 39 15.76 6.83 -3.67
C ALA A 39 14.64 7.50 -4.49
N GLN A 40 14.41 8.80 -4.27
CA GLN A 40 13.39 9.56 -4.99
C GLN A 40 13.65 9.60 -6.49
N ALA A 41 14.91 9.68 -6.92
CA ALA A 41 15.28 9.73 -8.34
C ALA A 41 14.92 8.44 -9.10
N VAL A 42 14.87 7.29 -8.41
CA VAL A 42 14.58 5.98 -9.01
C VAL A 42 13.18 5.45 -8.67
N ALA A 43 12.48 6.07 -7.73
CA ALA A 43 11.21 5.55 -7.22
C ALA A 43 10.12 5.46 -8.29
N ARG A 44 9.53 4.27 -8.41
CA ARG A 44 8.36 4.00 -9.27
C ARG A 44 7.33 3.15 -8.53
N PRO A 45 6.69 3.72 -7.48
CA PRO A 45 5.66 3.00 -6.75
C PRO A 45 4.45 2.77 -7.67
N ARG A 46 3.76 1.65 -7.45
CA ARG A 46 2.69 1.17 -8.31
C ARG A 46 1.56 0.57 -7.49
N ALA A 47 0.37 0.55 -8.06
CA ALA A 47 -0.78 -0.13 -7.50
C ALA A 47 -1.51 -0.91 -8.60
N LEU A 48 -2.11 -2.03 -8.21
CA LEU A 48 -3.01 -2.84 -9.00
C LEU A 48 -4.31 -2.95 -8.22
N TYR A 49 -5.45 -2.76 -8.86
CA TYR A 49 -6.73 -3.10 -8.26
C TYR A 49 -7.62 -3.87 -9.24
N GLY A 50 -8.58 -4.61 -8.70
CA GLY A 50 -9.68 -5.18 -9.46
C GLY A 50 -11.04 -4.69 -8.95
N LEU A 51 -12.07 -4.82 -9.77
CA LEU A 51 -13.46 -4.61 -9.37
C LEU A 51 -14.15 -5.96 -9.23
N GLY A 52 -14.48 -6.33 -7.99
CA GLY A 52 -15.19 -7.58 -7.70
C GLY A 52 -16.59 -7.33 -7.16
N TYR A 53 -17.56 -8.12 -7.62
CA TYR A 53 -18.90 -8.14 -7.05
C TYR A 53 -19.04 -9.27 -6.04
N ILE A 54 -19.84 -9.04 -5.00
CA ILE A 54 -20.14 -10.10 -4.03
C ILE A 54 -21.29 -10.94 -4.58
N ASP A 55 -21.00 -12.21 -4.88
CA ASP A 55 -21.95 -13.15 -5.49
C ASP A 55 -22.87 -13.75 -4.42
N ALA A 56 -22.28 -14.18 -3.31
CA ALA A 56 -22.98 -14.86 -2.23
C ALA A 56 -22.36 -14.55 -0.86
N LYS A 57 -23.19 -14.71 0.18
CA LYS A 57 -22.86 -14.48 1.58
C LYS A 57 -23.54 -15.57 2.42
N THR A 58 -22.82 -16.19 3.33
CA THR A 58 -23.38 -17.09 4.36
C THR A 58 -23.16 -16.49 5.76
N ASP A 59 -23.18 -17.29 6.82
CA ASP A 59 -22.85 -16.84 8.17
C ASP A 59 -21.34 -16.64 8.39
N ASP A 60 -20.50 -17.35 7.65
CA ASP A 60 -19.04 -17.36 7.81
C ASP A 60 -18.25 -17.25 6.50
N THR A 61 -18.92 -17.21 5.36
CA THR A 61 -18.26 -17.04 4.05
C THR A 61 -18.78 -15.85 3.26
N ILE A 62 -17.89 -15.35 2.38
CA ILE A 62 -18.21 -14.42 1.31
C ILE A 62 -17.65 -14.98 0.02
N GLU A 63 -18.44 -14.94 -1.05
CA GLU A 63 -18.01 -15.24 -2.41
C GLU A 63 -17.84 -13.95 -3.20
N VAL A 64 -16.66 -13.73 -3.78
CA VAL A 64 -16.37 -12.60 -4.66
C VAL A 64 -15.83 -13.12 -5.98
N GLU A 65 -16.55 -12.89 -7.07
CA GLU A 65 -16.20 -13.34 -8.42
C GLU A 65 -15.88 -14.85 -8.45
N GLY A 66 -16.69 -15.67 -7.77
CA GLY A 66 -16.51 -17.12 -7.67
C GLY A 66 -15.44 -17.58 -6.66
N ILE A 67 -14.76 -16.67 -5.97
CA ILE A 67 -13.74 -16.99 -4.96
C ILE A 67 -14.37 -16.93 -3.56
N VAL A 68 -14.36 -18.07 -2.86
CA VAL A 68 -14.90 -18.16 -1.50
C VAL A 68 -13.84 -17.83 -0.46
N PHE A 69 -14.14 -16.85 0.38
CA PHE A 69 -13.37 -16.46 1.55
C PHE A 69 -14.08 -16.96 2.81
N HIS A 70 -13.36 -17.71 3.65
CA HIS A 70 -13.86 -18.15 4.96
C HIS A 70 -13.42 -17.13 6.03
N SER A 71 -14.32 -16.23 6.39
CA SER A 71 -14.04 -15.15 7.35
C SER A 71 -15.34 -14.53 7.89
N ARG A 72 -15.57 -14.72 9.19
CA ARG A 72 -16.66 -14.03 9.90
C ARG A 72 -16.44 -12.52 9.93
N VAL A 73 -15.17 -12.08 9.99
CA VAL A 73 -14.82 -10.66 9.98
C VAL A 73 -15.18 -10.02 8.65
N LEU A 74 -14.79 -10.62 7.52
CA LEU A 74 -15.22 -10.12 6.21
C LEU A 74 -16.73 -10.12 6.11
N ARG A 75 -17.37 -11.18 6.61
CA ARG A 75 -18.82 -11.29 6.62
C ARG A 75 -19.48 -10.10 7.31
N VAL A 76 -19.09 -9.79 8.54
CA VAL A 76 -19.63 -8.61 9.23
C VAL A 76 -19.30 -7.31 8.49
N ASN A 77 -18.06 -7.13 8.04
CA ASN A 77 -17.62 -5.85 7.47
C ASN A 77 -18.18 -5.56 6.06
N LEU A 78 -18.56 -6.59 5.32
CA LEU A 78 -19.11 -6.48 3.97
C LEU A 78 -20.62 -6.75 3.91
N ASP A 79 -21.31 -6.77 5.07
CA ASP A 79 -22.74 -7.05 5.17
C ASP A 79 -23.61 -6.23 4.20
N GLN A 80 -23.45 -4.92 4.23
CA GLN A 80 -24.18 -3.98 3.37
C GLN A 80 -23.43 -3.63 2.07
N THR A 81 -22.31 -4.30 1.80
CA THR A 81 -21.46 -4.03 0.64
C THR A 81 -21.85 -4.91 -0.55
N HIS A 82 -21.90 -4.33 -1.75
CA HIS A 82 -22.22 -5.06 -2.99
C HIS A 82 -21.01 -5.26 -3.91
N ARG A 83 -20.01 -4.39 -3.81
CA ARG A 83 -18.78 -4.43 -4.61
C ARG A 83 -17.56 -4.17 -3.74
N VAL A 84 -16.46 -4.82 -4.06
CA VAL A 84 -15.17 -4.69 -3.38
C VAL A 84 -14.10 -4.35 -4.40
N PHE A 85 -13.03 -3.73 -3.91
CA PHE A 85 -11.87 -3.35 -4.71
C PHE A 85 -10.62 -4.02 -4.12
N PRO A 86 -10.39 -5.31 -4.36
CA PRO A 86 -9.14 -5.95 -3.97
C PRO A 86 -7.98 -5.25 -4.67
N TYR A 87 -6.90 -5.01 -3.92
CA TYR A 87 -5.77 -4.26 -4.44
C TYR A 87 -4.43 -4.70 -3.85
N VAL A 88 -3.36 -4.33 -4.57
CA VAL A 88 -1.98 -4.43 -4.14
C VAL A 88 -1.31 -3.08 -4.40
N ALA A 89 -0.51 -2.60 -3.44
CA ALA A 89 0.35 -1.44 -3.60
C ALA A 89 1.81 -1.84 -3.33
N THR A 90 2.75 -1.27 -4.07
CA THR A 90 4.18 -1.60 -3.97
C THR A 90 5.06 -0.35 -4.08
N CYS A 91 6.23 -0.40 -3.45
CA CYS A 91 7.28 0.61 -3.62
C CYS A 91 7.97 0.53 -4.99
N GLY A 92 7.75 -0.55 -5.75
CA GLY A 92 8.40 -0.78 -7.04
C GLY A 92 9.70 -1.55 -6.90
N GLN A 93 10.06 -2.29 -7.96
CA GLN A 93 11.30 -3.08 -8.01
C GLN A 93 12.54 -2.20 -8.00
N GLU A 94 12.41 -0.97 -8.47
CA GLU A 94 13.45 0.05 -8.54
C GLU A 94 13.95 0.41 -7.13
N LEU A 95 13.04 0.70 -6.20
CA LEU A 95 13.39 0.96 -4.81
C LEU A 95 13.90 -0.28 -4.09
N GLU A 96 13.34 -1.45 -4.38
CA GLU A 96 13.86 -2.71 -3.83
C GLU A 96 15.31 -2.96 -4.28
N THR A 97 15.62 -2.69 -5.55
CA THR A 97 16.96 -2.86 -6.13
C THR A 97 17.93 -1.84 -5.54
N TRP A 98 17.53 -0.56 -5.47
CA TRP A 98 18.32 0.49 -4.80
C TRP A 98 18.58 0.16 -3.33
N SER A 99 17.59 -0.35 -2.60
CA SER A 99 17.77 -0.66 -1.17
C SER A 99 18.83 -1.73 -0.90
N LYS A 100 19.14 -2.59 -1.89
CA LYS A 100 20.18 -3.62 -1.78
C LYS A 100 21.60 -3.07 -1.86
N SER A 101 21.79 -1.83 -2.32
CA SER A 101 23.08 -1.16 -2.24
C SER A 101 23.30 -0.43 -0.92
N ALA A 102 22.32 -0.45 0.01
CA ALA A 102 22.53 0.06 1.37
C ALA A 102 23.64 -0.74 2.05
N GLY A 103 24.65 -0.05 2.59
CA GLY A 103 25.87 -0.69 3.05
C GLY A 103 25.72 -1.33 4.43
N ASP A 104 25.17 -0.58 5.38
CA ASP A 104 25.07 -1.00 6.79
C ASP A 104 23.62 -1.17 7.27
N LEU A 105 23.48 -1.67 8.50
CA LEU A 105 22.17 -1.93 9.13
C LEU A 105 21.34 -0.64 9.29
N LEU A 106 21.99 0.51 9.53
CA LEU A 106 21.30 1.78 9.73
C LEU A 106 20.74 2.29 8.39
N GLN A 107 21.54 2.25 7.33
CA GLN A 107 21.12 2.58 5.97
C GLN A 107 20.03 1.63 5.48
N THR A 108 20.13 0.34 5.78
CA THR A 108 19.08 -0.65 5.47
C THR A 108 17.77 -0.26 6.17
N PHE A 109 17.82 0.11 7.45
CA PHE A 109 16.65 0.57 8.19
C PHE A 109 16.04 1.85 7.59
N TRP A 110 16.87 2.80 7.14
CA TRP A 110 16.39 4.00 6.46
C TRP A 110 15.76 3.69 5.10
N ALA A 111 16.37 2.79 4.32
CA ALA A 111 15.86 2.35 3.03
C ALA A 111 14.50 1.66 3.17
N ASP A 112 14.30 0.81 4.19
CA ASP A 112 12.99 0.22 4.49
C ASP A 112 11.95 1.28 4.86
N GLY A 113 12.34 2.29 5.63
CA GLY A 113 11.49 3.44 5.93
C GLY A 113 11.01 4.21 4.69
N ILE A 114 11.91 4.40 3.72
CA ILE A 114 11.61 5.04 2.43
C ILE A 114 10.69 4.15 1.58
N LYS A 115 10.98 2.83 1.50
CA LYS A 115 10.12 1.86 0.80
C LYS A 115 8.69 1.87 1.37
N GLU A 116 8.55 1.91 2.68
CA GLU A 116 7.24 1.98 3.34
C GLU A 116 6.47 3.26 2.97
N MET A 117 7.16 4.42 2.89
CA MET A 117 6.54 5.66 2.42
C MET A 117 6.07 5.56 0.96
N ALA A 118 6.82 4.88 0.11
CA ALA A 118 6.44 4.67 -1.29
C ALA A 118 5.20 3.78 -1.43
N VAL A 119 5.12 2.67 -0.68
CA VAL A 119 3.91 1.82 -0.62
C VAL A 119 2.70 2.63 -0.15
N TYR A 120 2.87 3.41 0.93
CA TYR A 120 1.79 4.24 1.46
C TYR A 120 1.30 5.28 0.43
N THR A 121 2.23 5.88 -0.31
CA THR A 121 1.91 6.84 -1.37
C THR A 121 1.07 6.20 -2.47
N ALA A 122 1.48 5.03 -2.97
CA ALA A 122 0.70 4.28 -3.97
C ALA A 122 -0.69 3.90 -3.45
N ALA A 123 -0.79 3.39 -2.21
CA ALA A 123 -2.08 3.00 -1.62
C ALA A 123 -3.02 4.20 -1.45
N GLN A 124 -2.51 5.35 -1.02
CA GLN A 124 -3.29 6.58 -0.91
C GLN A 124 -3.73 7.12 -2.27
N ALA A 125 -2.83 7.14 -3.25
CA ALA A 125 -3.13 7.64 -4.59
C ALA A 125 -4.18 6.75 -5.28
N MET A 126 -4.05 5.42 -5.16
CA MET A 126 -5.06 4.48 -5.61
C MET A 126 -6.39 4.68 -4.89
N THR A 127 -6.40 4.85 -3.57
CA THR A 127 -7.65 5.10 -2.82
C THR A 127 -8.35 6.37 -3.30
N ARG A 128 -7.60 7.45 -3.58
CA ARG A 128 -8.16 8.68 -4.19
C ARG A 128 -8.70 8.40 -5.59
N TYR A 129 -7.91 7.75 -6.44
CA TYR A 129 -8.32 7.38 -7.80
C TYR A 129 -9.63 6.58 -7.81
N LEU A 130 -9.78 5.59 -6.92
CA LEU A 130 -11.01 4.79 -6.81
C LEU A 130 -12.21 5.63 -6.36
N ARG A 131 -12.01 6.54 -5.40
CA ARG A 131 -13.07 7.44 -4.93
C ARG A 131 -13.56 8.34 -6.06
N ASP A 132 -12.64 8.94 -6.80
CA ASP A 132 -12.96 9.87 -7.87
C ASP A 132 -13.58 9.15 -9.08
N THR A 133 -13.02 8.00 -9.47
CA THR A 133 -13.47 7.23 -10.64
C THR A 133 -14.83 6.57 -10.43
N TYR A 134 -15.10 6.03 -9.22
CA TYR A 134 -16.32 5.26 -8.94
C TYR A 134 -17.33 5.97 -8.02
N GLY A 135 -17.08 7.24 -7.68
CA GLY A 135 -17.95 8.05 -6.83
C GLY A 135 -18.14 7.46 -5.44
N LEU A 136 -17.08 6.89 -4.84
CA LEU A 136 -17.19 6.17 -3.59
C LEU A 136 -17.36 7.13 -2.41
N GLY A 137 -18.32 6.83 -1.52
CA GLY A 137 -18.51 7.53 -0.25
C GLY A 137 -17.44 7.12 0.80
N ARG A 138 -17.87 6.86 2.04
CA ARG A 138 -16.97 6.33 3.06
C ARG A 138 -16.48 4.94 2.66
N THR A 139 -15.17 4.78 2.58
CA THR A 139 -14.51 3.50 2.29
C THR A 139 -13.76 3.00 3.53
N ALA A 140 -13.72 1.69 3.71
CA ALA A 140 -12.85 1.01 4.67
C ALA A 140 -11.91 0.06 3.91
N ALA A 141 -10.72 -0.16 4.46
CA ALA A 141 -9.74 -1.09 3.91
C ALA A 141 -9.35 -2.11 4.99
N MET A 142 -9.13 -3.36 4.56
CA MET A 142 -8.66 -4.45 5.42
C MET A 142 -7.57 -5.20 4.67
N ALA A 143 -6.46 -5.49 5.34
CA ALA A 143 -5.34 -6.22 4.75
C ALA A 143 -5.30 -7.65 5.29
N PRO A 144 -5.14 -8.67 4.43
CA PRO A 144 -4.79 -10.03 4.85
C PRO A 144 -3.75 -10.05 5.98
N GLY A 145 -3.95 -10.89 6.99
CA GLY A 145 -3.12 -11.02 8.19
C GLY A 145 -3.33 -9.95 9.27
N SER A 146 -4.18 -8.94 9.06
CA SER A 146 -4.46 -7.92 10.09
C SER A 146 -5.30 -8.43 11.26
N LEU A 147 -6.06 -9.52 11.06
CA LEU A 147 -6.91 -10.18 12.05
C LEU A 147 -6.82 -11.69 11.86
N ALA A 148 -6.97 -12.46 12.94
CA ALA A 148 -6.84 -13.93 12.90
C ALA A 148 -7.80 -14.59 11.90
N ASP A 149 -9.03 -14.08 11.80
CA ASP A 149 -10.06 -14.57 10.86
C ASP A 149 -9.97 -13.91 9.48
N TRP A 150 -8.89 -13.19 9.18
CA TRP A 150 -8.62 -12.60 7.87
C TRP A 150 -7.19 -12.96 7.45
N PRO A 151 -6.99 -14.17 6.90
CA PRO A 151 -5.66 -14.67 6.53
C PRO A 151 -5.02 -13.81 5.44
#